data_AF-A0A8H3DG90-F1
#
_entry.id   AF-A0A8H3DG90-F1
#
_cell.length_a   1.000
_cell.length_b   1.000
_cell.length_c   1.000
_cell.angle_alpha   90.00
_cell.angle_beta   90.00
_cell.angle_gamma   90.00
#
_symmetry.space_group_name_H-M   'P 1'
#
loop_
_entity.id
_entity.type
_entity.pdbx_description
1 polymer ?
#
loop_
_entity_poly.entity_id
_entity_poly.type
_entity_poly.pdbx_seq_one_letter_code
_entity_poly.pdbx_strand_id
1 'polypeptide(L)'
;MSDVDAPRTEEVPQARSFDFQPPAGGDLVLKSCDGTTFQAHSVILGMASTVFSDMLSAATKSDAVELAEDAETISIMLAFIYPIPPPQVTTVELLEKVMVCAQKYHIEKILKFIEERVYLGSDLLSLDPMRIFYTSVKHSFRTTQIIAAKSIRPDHCDFSSVEGLLQLAKYFPEAAPAIGLAGAQGARAKILNRVLMEAPRESGIYPKRSQPAPAKTSYPSSTFTKAAFLPMCSGHTPRDGAIELVGKPVHQCDAMFRVTSLTGMRRGDLELCNACVTSAFEDYPRFERWAEDVKCIIEEELEALVVLYSL
;
A
#
# COMPACT_ATOMS: atom_id res chain seq x y z
N MET A 1 -44.60 -45.24 -26.49
CA MET A 1 -43.70 -44.08 -26.31
C MET A 1 -42.84 -44.40 -25.11
N SER A 2 -41.59 -44.72 -25.41
CA SER A 2 -40.57 -45.22 -24.51
C SER A 2 -39.69 -44.05 -24.06
N ASP A 3 -39.78 -43.67 -22.78
CA ASP A 3 -38.78 -42.80 -22.15
C ASP A 3 -37.83 -43.69 -21.35
N VAL A 4 -36.63 -43.84 -21.91
CA VAL A 4 -35.49 -44.51 -21.30
C VAL A 4 -34.81 -43.48 -20.41
N ASP A 5 -34.82 -43.74 -19.11
CA ASP A 5 -34.15 -42.93 -18.09
C ASP A 5 -32.65 -42.97 -18.34
N ALA A 6 -32.08 -41.82 -18.73
CA ALA A 6 -30.65 -41.68 -18.98
C ALA A 6 -29.89 -41.60 -17.64
N PRO A 7 -28.71 -42.23 -17.52
CA PRO A 7 -27.95 -42.15 -16.28
C PRO A 7 -27.43 -40.72 -16.10
N ARG A 8 -27.71 -40.13 -14.93
CA ARG A 8 -27.07 -38.90 -14.46
C ARG A 8 -25.57 -39.13 -14.44
N THR A 9 -24.87 -38.48 -15.36
CA THR A 9 -23.42 -38.32 -15.34
C THR A 9 -23.08 -37.56 -14.05
N GLU A 10 -22.52 -38.26 -13.07
CA GLU A 10 -21.79 -37.60 -11.98
C GLU A 10 -20.61 -36.88 -12.65
N GLU A 11 -20.65 -35.55 -12.62
CA GLU A 11 -19.52 -34.72 -13.03
C GLU A 11 -18.35 -35.03 -12.09
N VAL A 12 -17.39 -35.81 -12.59
CA VAL A 12 -16.07 -35.96 -11.98
C VAL A 12 -15.50 -34.55 -11.82
N PRO A 13 -15.10 -34.11 -10.61
CA PRO A 13 -14.49 -32.81 -10.42
C PRO A 13 -13.32 -32.67 -11.39
N GLN A 14 -13.40 -31.70 -12.29
CA GLN A 14 -12.33 -31.38 -13.24
C GLN A 14 -11.05 -31.15 -12.44
N ALA A 15 -10.11 -32.11 -12.53
CA ALA A 15 -8.81 -32.00 -11.89
C ALA A 15 -8.14 -30.74 -12.43
N ARG A 16 -8.00 -29.73 -11.57
CA ARG A 16 -7.12 -28.60 -11.85
C ARG A 16 -5.73 -29.19 -12.10
N SER A 17 -5.20 -29.03 -13.31
CA SER A 17 -3.90 -29.58 -13.65
C SER A 17 -2.82 -28.76 -12.94
N PHE A 18 -2.29 -29.30 -11.85
CA PHE A 18 -1.08 -28.77 -11.24
C PHE A 18 0.13 -29.43 -11.91
N ASP A 19 1.17 -28.64 -12.20
CA ASP A 19 2.21 -28.99 -13.18
C ASP A 19 3.11 -30.18 -12.78
N PHE A 20 3.26 -30.46 -11.48
CA PHE A 20 4.19 -31.49 -11.01
C PHE A 20 3.48 -32.63 -10.27
N GLN A 21 3.79 -33.85 -10.72
CA GLN A 21 3.49 -35.08 -10.01
C GLN A 21 4.80 -35.80 -9.70
N PRO A 22 4.99 -36.29 -8.47
CA PRO A 22 6.15 -37.12 -8.18
C PRO A 22 6.21 -38.36 -9.10
N PRO A 23 7.42 -38.89 -9.36
CA PRO A 23 7.57 -40.18 -10.01
C PRO A 23 6.84 -41.30 -9.26
N ALA A 24 6.46 -42.35 -9.98
CA ALA A 24 5.88 -43.55 -9.39
C ALA A 24 6.84 -44.24 -8.40
N GLY A 25 6.28 -45.03 -7.46
CA GLY A 25 7.06 -45.75 -6.45
C GLY A 25 7.16 -45.04 -5.09
N GLY A 26 6.35 -44.00 -4.86
CA GLY A 26 6.24 -43.34 -3.57
C GLY A 26 5.77 -44.28 -2.46
N ASP A 27 6.37 -44.14 -1.28
CA ASP A 27 6.06 -44.87 -0.05
C ASP A 27 5.24 -44.03 0.95
N LEU A 28 4.89 -42.80 0.57
CA LEU A 28 4.16 -41.84 1.38
C LEU A 28 3.00 -41.25 0.59
N VAL A 29 1.81 -41.21 1.19
CA VAL A 29 0.66 -40.48 0.63
C VAL A 29 0.53 -39.13 1.33
N LEU A 30 0.67 -38.04 0.58
CA LEU A 30 0.27 -36.70 1.03
C LEU A 30 -1.14 -36.43 0.53
N LYS A 31 -1.99 -35.84 1.37
CA LYS A 31 -3.35 -35.44 1.00
C LYS A 31 -3.53 -33.95 1.25
N SER A 32 -3.89 -33.21 0.22
CA SER A 32 -4.18 -31.77 0.30
C SER A 32 -5.51 -31.50 1.00
N CYS A 33 -5.73 -30.25 1.40
CA CYS A 33 -6.99 -29.83 2.02
C CYS A 33 -8.19 -29.87 1.04
N ASP A 34 -7.93 -29.80 -0.26
CA ASP A 34 -8.92 -29.96 -1.33
C ASP A 34 -9.06 -31.42 -1.81
N GLY A 35 -8.47 -32.39 -1.09
CA GLY A 35 -8.71 -33.82 -1.26
C GLY A 35 -7.84 -34.51 -2.32
N THR A 36 -6.94 -33.77 -2.98
CA THR A 36 -5.99 -34.33 -3.95
C THR A 36 -4.88 -35.09 -3.23
N THR A 37 -4.56 -36.29 -3.71
CA THR A 37 -3.50 -37.12 -3.13
C THR A 37 -2.24 -37.14 -4.01
N PHE A 38 -1.08 -37.07 -3.37
CA PHE A 38 0.23 -37.18 -4.03
C PHE A 38 0.97 -38.39 -3.45
N GLN A 39 1.40 -39.30 -4.33
CA GLN A 39 2.29 -40.40 -3.96
C GLN A 39 3.73 -39.88 -3.98
N ALA A 40 4.32 -39.66 -2.82
CA ALA A 40 5.65 -39.05 -2.66
C ALA A 40 6.64 -40.03 -2.00
N HIS A 41 7.92 -39.65 -1.98
CA HIS A 41 8.99 -40.45 -1.38
C HIS A 41 9.41 -39.85 -0.05
N SER A 42 9.16 -40.56 1.04
CA SER A 42 9.44 -40.14 2.42
C SER A 42 10.89 -39.68 2.59
N VAL A 43 11.84 -40.43 2.00
CA VAL A 43 13.28 -40.12 2.05
C VAL A 43 13.63 -38.79 1.38
N ILE A 44 13.01 -38.47 0.23
CA ILE A 44 13.29 -37.23 -0.49
C ILE A 44 12.74 -36.04 0.31
N LEU A 45 11.52 -36.16 0.84
CA LEU A 45 10.93 -35.12 1.69
C LEU A 45 11.75 -34.90 2.97
N GLY A 46 12.14 -35.98 3.65
CA GLY A 46 12.95 -35.89 4.88
C GLY A 46 14.34 -35.28 4.65
N MET A 47 14.96 -35.52 3.48
CA MET A 47 16.23 -34.88 3.13
C MET A 47 16.07 -33.38 2.82
N ALA A 48 14.94 -32.96 2.25
CA ALA A 48 14.71 -31.58 1.85
C ALA A 48 14.11 -30.70 2.96
N SER A 49 13.54 -31.30 4.01
CA SER A 49 12.80 -30.62 5.06
C SER A 49 13.00 -31.33 6.40
N THR A 50 13.53 -30.59 7.38
CA THR A 50 13.64 -31.07 8.76
C THR A 50 12.27 -31.36 9.37
N VAL A 51 11.27 -30.55 9.03
CA VAL A 51 9.89 -30.72 9.51
C VAL A 51 9.29 -32.04 9.00
N PHE A 52 9.46 -32.36 7.72
CA PHE A 52 9.01 -33.66 7.21
C PHE A 52 9.83 -34.81 7.78
N SER A 53 11.15 -34.66 7.95
CA SER A 53 11.98 -35.69 8.61
C SER A 53 11.43 -36.03 10.01
N ASP A 54 11.18 -35.01 10.83
CA ASP A 54 10.68 -35.19 12.19
C ASP A 54 9.26 -35.78 12.20
N MET A 55 8.37 -35.23 11.37
CA MET A 55 6.97 -35.69 11.24
C MET A 55 6.90 -37.17 10.83
N LEU A 56 7.71 -37.57 9.85
CA LEU A 56 7.71 -38.94 9.32
C LEU A 56 8.40 -39.93 10.27
N SER A 57 9.36 -39.46 11.08
CA SER A 57 9.98 -40.30 12.12
C SER A 57 9.01 -40.69 13.24
N ALA A 58 8.03 -39.83 13.53
CA ALA A 58 7.01 -40.04 14.55
C ALA A 58 5.76 -40.76 14.03
N ALA A 59 5.55 -40.80 12.71
CA ALA A 59 4.36 -41.38 12.09
C ALA A 59 4.38 -42.91 12.08
N THR A 60 3.24 -43.54 12.38
CA THR A 60 3.02 -44.96 12.11
C THR A 60 2.68 -45.15 10.63
N LYS A 61 3.41 -46.04 9.95
CA LYS A 61 3.52 -46.23 8.47
C LYS A 61 2.23 -46.38 7.64
N SER A 62 1.04 -46.30 8.20
CA SER A 62 -0.20 -46.69 7.52
C SER A 62 -1.09 -45.54 7.05
N ASP A 63 -0.93 -44.31 7.58
CA ASP A 63 -1.91 -43.25 7.33
C ASP A 63 -1.37 -42.19 6.36
N ALA A 64 -2.26 -41.68 5.50
CA ALA A 64 -1.95 -40.54 4.65
C ALA A 64 -1.68 -39.30 5.50
N VAL A 65 -0.65 -38.54 5.15
CA VAL A 65 -0.32 -37.27 5.81
C VAL A 65 -1.20 -36.17 5.22
N GLU A 66 -2.17 -35.72 6.00
CA GLU A 66 -3.04 -34.61 5.61
C GLU A 66 -2.34 -33.27 5.83
N LEU A 67 -2.30 -32.46 4.77
CA LEU A 67 -1.69 -31.13 4.74
C LEU A 67 -2.79 -30.06 4.61
N ALA A 68 -2.57 -28.92 5.25
CA ALA A 68 -3.52 -27.80 5.21
C ALA A 68 -3.48 -27.04 3.87
N GLU A 69 -2.44 -27.29 3.07
CA GLU A 69 -2.18 -26.67 1.78
C GLU A 69 -3.06 -27.26 0.68
N ASP A 70 -3.43 -26.43 -0.30
CA ASP A 70 -4.12 -26.88 -1.50
C ASP A 70 -3.17 -27.66 -2.42
N ALA A 71 -3.77 -28.37 -3.38
CA ALA A 71 -3.02 -29.21 -4.29
C ALA A 71 -1.98 -28.45 -5.15
N GLU A 72 -2.24 -27.19 -5.53
CA GLU A 72 -1.27 -26.34 -6.24
C GLU A 72 -0.03 -26.07 -5.40
N THR A 73 -0.25 -25.69 -4.14
CA THR A 73 0.79 -25.36 -3.18
C THR A 73 1.66 -26.59 -2.88
N ILE A 74 1.04 -27.76 -2.74
CA ILE A 74 1.78 -29.02 -2.55
C ILE A 74 2.55 -29.41 -3.82
N SER A 75 1.93 -29.30 -5.00
CA SER A 75 2.58 -29.57 -6.28
C SER A 75 3.85 -28.73 -6.48
N ILE A 76 3.76 -27.41 -6.26
CA ILE A 76 4.93 -26.52 -6.42
C ILE A 76 6.00 -26.79 -5.36
N MET A 77 5.61 -27.06 -4.11
CA MET A 77 6.54 -27.44 -3.05
C MET A 77 7.29 -28.73 -3.41
N LEU A 78 6.57 -29.75 -3.91
CA LEU A 78 7.18 -31.01 -4.36
C LEU A 78 8.10 -30.78 -5.57
N ALA A 79 7.74 -29.90 -6.51
CA ALA A 79 8.62 -29.55 -7.63
C ALA A 79 9.95 -28.94 -7.17
N PHE A 80 9.93 -28.15 -6.09
CA PHE A 80 11.17 -27.67 -5.47
C PHE A 80 11.96 -28.78 -4.77
N ILE A 81 11.29 -29.67 -4.05
CA ILE A 81 11.93 -30.77 -3.28
C ILE A 81 12.62 -31.78 -4.21
N TYR A 82 11.99 -32.13 -5.33
CA TYR A 82 12.50 -33.16 -6.22
C TYR A 82 13.68 -32.66 -7.08
N PRO A 83 14.54 -33.59 -7.57
CA PRO A 83 15.74 -33.25 -8.36
C PRO A 83 15.39 -32.90 -9.81
N ILE A 84 14.52 -31.91 -9.97
CA ILE A 84 14.12 -31.33 -11.26
C ILE A 84 14.50 -29.84 -11.29
N PRO A 85 14.51 -29.21 -12.47
CA PRO A 85 14.64 -27.76 -12.57
C PRO A 85 13.60 -27.05 -11.69
N PRO A 86 13.96 -25.98 -10.97
CA PRO A 86 13.01 -25.23 -10.16
C PRO A 86 11.79 -24.79 -10.98
N PRO A 87 10.58 -24.89 -10.43
CA PRO A 87 9.38 -24.43 -11.12
C PRO A 87 9.45 -22.92 -11.35
N GLN A 88 8.75 -22.45 -12.38
CA GLN A 88 8.63 -21.01 -12.60
C GLN A 88 7.66 -20.40 -11.59
N VAL A 89 8.10 -19.34 -10.92
CA VAL A 89 7.26 -18.48 -10.08
C VAL A 89 7.21 -17.12 -10.73
N THR A 90 6.10 -16.83 -11.39
CA THR A 90 5.89 -15.63 -12.21
C THR A 90 4.80 -14.72 -11.66
N THR A 91 4.00 -15.18 -10.70
CA THR A 91 2.91 -14.42 -10.07
C THR A 91 3.17 -14.24 -8.59
N VAL A 92 2.56 -13.19 -8.03
CA VAL A 92 2.67 -12.89 -6.59
C VAL A 92 1.94 -13.96 -5.77
N GLU A 93 0.80 -14.46 -6.26
CA GLU A 93 0.04 -15.55 -5.63
C GLU A 93 0.88 -16.82 -5.45
N LEU A 94 1.63 -17.22 -6.50
CA LEU A 94 2.52 -18.37 -6.44
C LEU A 94 3.69 -18.11 -5.49
N LEU A 95 4.25 -16.89 -5.51
CA LEU A 95 5.31 -16.52 -4.57
C LEU A 95 4.83 -16.62 -3.12
N GLU A 96 3.61 -16.19 -2.80
CA GLU A 96 3.04 -16.31 -1.46
C GLU A 96 2.92 -17.77 -1.02
N LYS A 97 2.37 -18.64 -1.88
CA LYS A 97 2.28 -20.09 -1.62
C LYS A 97 3.65 -20.69 -1.32
N VAL A 98 4.65 -20.31 -2.12
CA VAL A 98 6.03 -20.78 -2.01
C VAL A 98 6.69 -20.25 -0.71
N MET A 99 6.46 -18.99 -0.34
CA MET A 99 6.93 -18.40 0.94
C MET A 99 6.32 -19.11 2.15
N VAL A 100 5.02 -19.39 2.12
CA VAL A 100 4.32 -20.14 3.18
C VAL A 100 4.95 -21.53 3.36
N CYS A 101 5.12 -22.28 2.28
CA CYS A 101 5.74 -23.61 2.32
C CYS A 101 7.18 -23.59 2.82
N ALA A 102 7.99 -22.67 2.31
CA ALA A 102 9.39 -22.57 2.68
C ALA A 102 9.56 -22.33 4.19
N GLN A 103 8.73 -21.44 4.75
CA GLN A 103 8.75 -21.15 6.19
C GLN A 103 8.17 -22.29 7.01
N LYS A 104 7.00 -22.84 6.62
CA LYS A 104 6.31 -23.88 7.39
C LYS A 104 7.09 -25.19 7.43
N TYR A 105 7.69 -25.58 6.32
CA TYR A 105 8.39 -26.86 6.16
C TYR A 105 9.90 -26.73 6.20
N HIS A 106 10.45 -25.53 6.40
CA HIS A 106 11.90 -25.27 6.42
C HIS A 106 12.66 -25.86 5.21
N ILE A 107 12.18 -25.58 4.00
CA ILE A 107 12.78 -26.10 2.76
C ILE A 107 13.83 -25.12 2.23
N GLU A 108 15.11 -25.40 2.48
CA GLU A 108 16.23 -24.49 2.19
C GLU A 108 16.33 -24.11 0.71
N LYS A 109 16.04 -25.05 -0.21
CA LYS A 109 16.06 -24.79 -1.66
C LYS A 109 15.04 -23.72 -2.06
N ILE A 110 13.89 -23.67 -1.39
CA ILE A 110 12.87 -22.64 -1.64
C ILE A 110 13.31 -21.29 -1.06
N LEU A 111 13.87 -21.29 0.15
CA LEU A 111 14.39 -20.06 0.77
C LEU A 111 15.42 -19.37 -0.12
N LYS A 112 16.40 -20.13 -0.64
CA LYS A 112 17.41 -19.62 -1.59
C LYS A 112 16.77 -19.09 -2.87
N PHE A 113 15.80 -19.81 -3.43
CA PHE A 113 15.07 -19.35 -4.61
C PHE A 113 14.37 -18.01 -4.38
N ILE A 114 13.71 -17.82 -3.23
CA ILE A 114 13.04 -16.55 -2.90
C ILE A 114 14.06 -15.41 -2.83
N GLU A 115 15.23 -15.63 -2.21
CA GLU A 115 16.31 -14.64 -2.13
C GLU A 115 16.87 -14.26 -3.51
N GLU A 116 17.02 -15.24 -4.42
CA GLU A 116 17.52 -15.04 -5.78
C GLU A 116 16.50 -14.34 -6.69
N ARG A 117 15.20 -14.60 -6.49
CA ARG A 117 14.13 -14.10 -7.36
C ARG A 117 13.55 -12.77 -6.91
N VAL A 118 13.60 -12.47 -5.61
CA VAL A 118 13.04 -11.25 -5.03
C VAL A 118 14.17 -10.30 -4.62
N TYR A 119 14.61 -9.50 -5.59
CA TYR A 119 15.58 -8.43 -5.40
C TYR A 119 15.06 -7.09 -5.90
N LEU A 120 15.74 -6.00 -5.55
CA LEU A 120 15.38 -4.65 -5.97
C LEU A 120 15.41 -4.53 -7.51
N GLY A 121 14.26 -4.24 -8.11
CA GLY A 121 14.11 -4.12 -9.56
C GLY A 121 13.79 -5.43 -10.28
N SER A 122 13.54 -6.53 -9.56
CA SER A 122 13.03 -7.77 -10.17
C SER A 122 11.58 -7.61 -10.66
N ASP A 123 11.24 -8.28 -11.77
CA ASP A 123 9.89 -8.26 -12.34
C ASP A 123 8.83 -8.78 -11.35
N LEU A 124 9.18 -9.82 -10.59
CA LEU A 124 8.25 -10.40 -9.61
C LEU A 124 7.92 -9.41 -8.49
N LEU A 125 8.92 -8.62 -8.06
CA LEU A 125 8.71 -7.60 -7.04
C LEU A 125 7.89 -6.42 -7.56
N SER A 126 8.07 -6.03 -8.81
CA SER A 126 7.35 -4.87 -9.38
C SER A 126 5.87 -5.13 -9.62
N LEU A 127 5.41 -6.38 -9.64
CA LEU A 127 4.00 -6.74 -9.78
C LEU A 127 3.15 -6.23 -8.61
N ASP A 128 3.55 -6.52 -7.38
CA ASP A 128 2.87 -6.04 -6.18
C ASP A 128 3.81 -5.97 -4.96
N PRO A 129 4.61 -4.89 -4.84
CA PRO A 129 5.50 -4.66 -3.71
C PRO A 129 4.80 -4.69 -2.35
N MET A 130 3.57 -4.19 -2.29
CA MET A 130 2.81 -4.06 -1.04
C MET A 130 2.40 -5.42 -0.50
N ARG A 131 1.87 -6.27 -1.38
CA ARG A 131 1.48 -7.63 -1.02
C ARG A 131 2.68 -8.50 -0.67
N ILE A 132 3.79 -8.37 -1.41
CA ILE A 132 5.05 -9.06 -1.07
C ILE A 132 5.61 -8.58 0.27
N PHE A 133 5.58 -7.27 0.54
CA PHE A 133 5.97 -6.71 1.83
C PHE A 133 5.12 -7.33 2.95
N TYR A 134 3.79 -7.32 2.82
CA TYR A 134 2.90 -7.92 3.82
C TYR A 134 3.20 -9.41 4.06
N THR A 135 3.27 -10.20 3.00
CA THR A 135 3.54 -11.64 3.08
C THR A 135 4.90 -11.91 3.72
N SER A 136 5.91 -11.10 3.41
CA SER A 136 7.24 -11.22 4.03
C SER A 136 7.24 -10.91 5.53
N VAL A 137 6.44 -9.94 5.99
CA VAL A 137 6.25 -9.68 7.43
C VAL A 137 5.56 -10.87 8.08
N LYS A 138 4.43 -11.32 7.51
CA LYS A 138 3.61 -12.42 8.04
C LYS A 138 4.40 -13.72 8.21
N HIS A 139 5.30 -14.01 7.27
CA HIS A 139 6.08 -15.25 7.26
C HIS A 139 7.55 -15.06 7.67
N SER A 140 7.90 -13.92 8.27
CA SER A 140 9.25 -13.65 8.83
C SER A 140 10.42 -13.66 7.82
N PHE A 141 10.17 -13.32 6.55
CA PHE A 141 11.19 -13.17 5.52
C PHE A 141 11.86 -11.80 5.57
N ARG A 142 12.78 -11.61 6.53
CA ARG A 142 13.38 -10.30 6.83
C ARG A 142 14.07 -9.63 5.63
N THR A 143 14.83 -10.38 4.83
CA THR A 143 15.54 -9.81 3.66
C THR A 143 14.55 -9.32 2.62
N THR A 144 13.57 -10.15 2.26
CA THR A 144 12.47 -9.83 1.35
C THR A 144 11.66 -8.64 1.85
N GLN A 145 11.38 -8.57 3.15
CA GLN A 145 10.68 -7.46 3.79
C GLN A 145 11.39 -6.13 3.56
N ILE A 146 12.71 -6.08 3.79
CA ILE A 146 13.50 -4.85 3.61
C ILE A 146 13.53 -4.46 2.12
N ILE A 147 13.68 -5.43 1.23
CA ILE A 147 13.73 -5.21 -0.22
C ILE A 147 12.38 -4.67 -0.72
N ALA A 148 11.27 -5.30 -0.33
CA ALA A 148 9.94 -4.89 -0.71
C ALA A 148 9.56 -3.51 -0.13
N ALA A 149 9.93 -3.24 1.13
CA ALA A 149 9.73 -1.93 1.73
C ALA A 149 10.40 -0.81 0.91
N LYS A 150 11.62 -1.08 0.40
CA LYS A 150 12.37 -0.13 -0.43
C LYS A 150 11.84 0.02 -1.85
N SER A 151 11.04 -0.91 -2.37
CA SER A 151 10.46 -0.82 -3.72
C SER A 151 9.10 -0.14 -3.76
N ILE A 152 8.39 -0.01 -2.62
CA ILE A 152 7.09 0.67 -2.55
C ILE A 152 7.22 2.14 -3.00
N ARG A 153 6.26 2.58 -3.80
CA ARG A 153 6.14 3.95 -4.33
C ARG A 153 4.66 4.38 -4.26
N PRO A 154 4.35 5.69 -4.40
CA PRO A 154 2.98 6.20 -4.25
C PRO A 154 1.94 5.62 -5.23
N ASP A 155 2.37 5.15 -6.39
CA ASP A 155 1.55 4.42 -7.38
C ASP A 155 1.12 3.02 -6.89
N HIS A 156 1.87 2.41 -5.98
CA HIS A 156 1.53 1.12 -5.37
C HIS A 156 0.63 1.30 -4.14
N CYS A 157 0.99 2.25 -3.27
CA CYS A 157 0.17 2.66 -2.14
C CYS A 157 0.59 4.06 -1.67
N ASP A 158 -0.38 4.98 -1.66
CA ASP A 158 -0.15 6.34 -1.22
C ASP A 158 -0.38 6.48 0.30
N PHE A 159 0.70 6.42 1.07
CA PHE A 159 0.65 6.58 2.53
C PHE A 159 0.32 8.02 3.00
N SER A 160 0.00 8.91 2.07
CA SER A 160 -0.51 10.26 2.35
C SER A 160 -1.95 10.46 1.90
N SER A 161 -2.65 9.42 1.44
CA SER A 161 -4.09 9.46 1.17
C SER A 161 -4.88 8.62 2.17
N VAL A 162 -6.15 8.97 2.36
CA VAL A 162 -7.06 8.22 3.23
C VAL A 162 -7.20 6.79 2.72
N GLU A 163 -7.39 6.61 1.41
CA GLU A 163 -7.58 5.31 0.77
C GLU A 163 -6.36 4.40 0.93
N GLY A 164 -5.14 4.94 0.73
CA GLY A 164 -3.91 4.17 0.87
C GLY A 164 -3.65 3.74 2.32
N LEU A 165 -3.94 4.61 3.28
CA LEU A 165 -3.84 4.29 4.71
C LEU A 165 -4.88 3.25 5.15
N LEU A 166 -6.12 3.34 4.65
CA LEU A 166 -7.14 2.31 4.89
C LEU A 166 -6.72 0.96 4.28
N GLN A 167 -6.13 0.96 3.09
CA GLN A 167 -5.60 -0.25 2.49
C GLN A 167 -4.44 -0.85 3.32
N LEU A 168 -3.54 -0.01 3.83
CA LEU A 168 -2.46 -0.44 4.72
C LEU A 168 -3.02 -1.04 6.03
N ALA A 169 -4.06 -0.42 6.61
CA ALA A 169 -4.73 -0.93 7.80
C ALA A 169 -5.41 -2.29 7.58
N LYS A 170 -5.92 -2.57 6.37
CA LYS A 170 -6.44 -3.91 6.01
C LYS A 170 -5.36 -4.99 6.05
N TYR A 171 -4.13 -4.65 5.64
CA TYR A 171 -2.99 -5.57 5.73
C TYR A 171 -2.52 -5.74 7.17
N PHE A 172 -2.55 -4.69 7.99
CA PHE A 172 -2.10 -4.73 9.38
C PHE A 172 -3.19 -4.29 10.37
N PRO A 173 -4.22 -5.12 10.62
CA PRO A 173 -5.33 -4.75 11.50
C PRO A 173 -4.88 -4.43 12.92
N GLU A 174 -3.86 -5.12 13.43
CA GLU A 174 -3.31 -4.91 14.77
C GLU A 174 -2.64 -3.52 14.92
N ALA A 175 -2.20 -2.93 13.82
CA ALA A 175 -1.57 -1.61 13.78
C ALA A 175 -2.51 -0.50 13.29
N ALA A 176 -3.79 -0.82 13.02
CA ALA A 176 -4.74 0.11 12.41
C ALA A 176 -4.87 1.45 13.18
N PRO A 177 -4.95 1.49 14.53
CA PRO A 177 -5.02 2.76 15.24
C PRO A 177 -3.76 3.63 15.10
N ALA A 178 -2.58 3.00 15.08
CA ALA A 178 -1.32 3.70 14.89
C ALA A 178 -1.16 4.22 13.45
N ILE A 179 -1.58 3.42 12.46
CA ILE A 179 -1.63 3.80 11.04
C ILE A 179 -2.58 4.99 10.85
N GLY A 180 -3.78 4.92 11.44
CA GLY A 180 -4.77 5.99 11.41
C GLY A 180 -4.23 7.29 11.99
N LEU A 181 -3.70 7.24 13.21
CA LEU A 181 -3.15 8.41 13.90
C LEU A 181 -2.00 9.07 13.14
N ALA A 182 -0.98 8.29 12.75
CA ALA A 182 0.20 8.82 12.07
C ALA A 182 -0.13 9.24 10.63
N GLY A 183 -0.91 8.42 9.94
CA GLY A 183 -1.31 8.64 8.56
C GLY A 183 -2.21 9.86 8.39
N ALA A 184 -3.12 10.11 9.33
CA ALA A 184 -3.97 11.30 9.30
C ALA A 184 -3.16 12.62 9.29
N GLN A 185 -1.97 12.65 9.92
CA GLN A 185 -1.09 13.83 9.87
C GLN A 185 -0.52 14.04 8.47
N GLY A 186 -0.07 12.96 7.82
CA GLY A 186 0.43 13.01 6.44
C GLY A 186 -0.67 13.39 5.44
N ALA A 187 -1.86 12.79 5.59
CA ALA A 187 -3.01 13.09 4.75
C ALA A 187 -3.53 14.52 4.94
N ARG A 188 -3.60 15.01 6.18
CA ARG A 188 -3.89 16.42 6.49
C ARG A 188 -2.95 17.37 5.75
N ALA A 189 -1.65 17.13 5.84
CA ALA A 189 -0.65 17.98 5.18
C ALA A 189 -0.82 17.99 3.65
N LYS A 190 -1.12 16.83 3.06
CA LYS A 190 -1.37 16.71 1.62
C LYS A 190 -2.66 17.45 1.19
N ILE A 191 -3.75 17.26 1.91
CA ILE A 191 -5.04 17.94 1.66
C ILE A 191 -4.85 19.45 1.74
N LEU A 192 -4.27 19.95 2.83
CA LEU A 192 -4.02 21.37 3.03
C LEU A 192 -3.15 21.94 1.92
N ASN A 193 -2.05 21.27 1.55
CA ASN A 193 -1.19 21.74 0.47
C ASN A 193 -1.94 21.78 -0.88
N ARG A 194 -2.75 20.77 -1.20
CA ARG A 194 -3.56 20.75 -2.43
C ARG A 194 -4.56 21.91 -2.44
N VAL A 195 -5.39 22.03 -1.40
CA VAL A 195 -6.45 23.06 -1.32
C VAL A 195 -5.84 24.47 -1.33
N LEU A 196 -4.78 24.71 -0.56
CA LEU A 196 -4.08 26.00 -0.53
C LEU A 196 -3.34 26.32 -1.84
N MET A 197 -3.11 25.35 -2.72
CA MET A 197 -2.49 25.58 -4.03
C MET A 197 -3.51 25.71 -5.17
N GLU A 198 -4.65 25.04 -5.07
CA GLU A 198 -5.68 24.95 -6.13
C GLU A 198 -6.82 25.93 -5.91
N ALA A 199 -7.40 26.02 -4.71
CA ALA A 199 -8.53 26.90 -4.42
C ALA A 199 -8.23 28.39 -4.65
N PRO A 200 -7.01 28.91 -4.35
CA PRO A 200 -6.64 30.25 -4.75
C PRO A 200 -6.62 30.48 -6.26
N ARG A 201 -6.40 29.44 -7.08
CA ARG A 201 -6.30 29.55 -8.55
C ARG A 201 -7.65 29.59 -9.24
N GLU A 202 -8.58 28.77 -8.77
CA GLU A 202 -9.90 28.66 -9.37
C GLU A 202 -10.82 29.82 -8.96
N SER A 203 -10.70 30.27 -7.71
CA SER A 203 -11.64 31.24 -7.10
C SER A 203 -11.00 32.56 -6.66
N GLY A 204 -9.69 32.75 -6.87
CA GLY A 204 -8.94 33.89 -6.32
C GLY A 204 -9.18 35.25 -6.97
N ILE A 205 -8.73 36.29 -6.27
CA ILE A 205 -8.77 37.69 -6.73
C ILE A 205 -7.40 38.09 -7.25
N TYR A 206 -7.34 38.50 -8.51
CA TYR A 206 -6.08 38.81 -9.19
C TYR A 206 -6.00 40.28 -9.61
N PRO A 207 -4.84 40.94 -9.41
CA PRO A 207 -4.57 42.25 -10.00
C PRO A 207 -4.81 42.25 -11.52
N LYS A 208 -5.30 43.38 -12.06
CA LYS A 208 -5.64 43.53 -13.48
C LYS A 208 -4.49 43.05 -14.39
N ARG A 209 -4.75 41.97 -15.15
CA ARG A 209 -3.85 41.26 -16.11
C ARG A 209 -2.89 40.22 -15.54
N SER A 210 -2.96 39.87 -14.26
CA SER A 210 -2.19 38.74 -13.73
C SER A 210 -2.94 37.41 -13.92
N GLN A 211 -2.27 36.40 -14.49
CA GLN A 211 -2.78 35.03 -14.59
C GLN A 211 -2.33 34.20 -13.38
N PRO A 212 -3.09 33.16 -12.98
CA PRO A 212 -2.64 32.21 -11.98
C PRO A 212 -1.31 31.55 -12.41
N ALA A 213 -0.39 31.35 -11.46
CA ALA A 213 0.86 30.64 -11.72
C ALA A 213 0.59 29.20 -12.22
N PRO A 214 1.36 28.65 -13.17
CA PRO A 214 1.34 27.21 -13.41
C PRO A 214 1.80 26.46 -12.14
N ALA A 215 1.25 25.27 -11.91
CA ALA A 215 1.63 24.41 -10.80
C ALA A 215 3.13 24.08 -10.85
N LYS A 216 3.94 24.68 -9.96
CA LYS A 216 5.34 24.29 -9.77
C LYS A 216 5.43 23.27 -8.64
N THR A 217 6.13 22.17 -8.91
CA THR A 217 6.28 20.98 -8.07
C THR A 217 7.53 20.97 -7.16
N SER A 218 8.28 22.07 -7.05
CA SER A 218 9.56 22.07 -6.33
C SER A 218 9.46 22.56 -4.88
N TYR A 219 10.15 21.84 -3.98
CA TYR A 219 10.25 22.05 -2.52
C TYR A 219 11.58 22.76 -2.17
N PRO A 220 11.59 24.04 -1.74
CA PRO A 220 12.61 24.48 -0.77
C PRO A 220 12.33 24.07 0.69
N SER A 221 13.37 23.97 1.51
CA SER A 221 13.25 23.86 2.98
C SER A 221 13.60 25.20 3.63
N SER A 222 12.70 25.80 4.40
CA SER A 222 13.04 26.84 5.37
C SER A 222 11.89 27.05 6.36
N THR A 223 12.26 27.37 7.58
CA THR A 223 11.40 27.55 8.76
C THR A 223 11.29 29.05 9.04
N PHE A 224 10.08 29.64 9.00
CA PHE A 224 9.85 31.03 9.43
C PHE A 224 8.46 31.24 10.05
N THR A 225 8.32 32.35 10.79
CA THR A 225 7.41 32.52 11.94
C THR A 225 6.18 33.40 11.70
N LYS A 226 5.86 33.79 10.47
CA LYS A 226 4.59 34.49 10.15
C LYS A 226 4.05 34.07 8.79
N ALA A 227 2.93 33.36 8.81
CA ALA A 227 2.25 32.87 7.63
C ALA A 227 1.17 33.84 7.14
N ALA A 228 1.11 34.09 5.83
CA ALA A 228 0.06 34.88 5.18
C ALA A 228 -0.67 34.04 4.14
N PHE A 229 -2.00 34.15 4.07
CA PHE A 229 -2.80 33.50 3.03
C PHE A 229 -3.24 34.54 1.99
N LEU A 230 -2.89 34.33 0.71
CA LEU A 230 -3.19 35.25 -0.40
C LEU A 230 -3.65 34.52 -1.67
N PRO A 231 -4.50 35.14 -2.50
CA PRO A 231 -4.80 34.65 -3.85
C PRO A 231 -3.54 34.76 -4.73
N MET A 232 -3.01 33.62 -5.16
CA MET A 232 -1.62 33.47 -5.62
C MET A 232 -1.37 33.97 -7.06
N CYS A 233 -0.63 35.09 -7.25
CA CYS A 233 -0.03 35.40 -8.56
C CYS A 233 1.23 34.56 -8.82
N SER A 234 1.75 34.59 -10.05
CA SER A 234 2.89 33.79 -10.55
C SER A 234 4.19 33.80 -9.74
N GLY A 235 4.33 34.69 -8.74
CA GLY A 235 5.58 34.95 -8.02
C GLY A 235 5.76 34.23 -6.68
N HIS A 236 4.74 33.59 -6.11
CA HIS A 236 4.83 33.05 -4.74
C HIS A 236 4.22 31.65 -4.62
N THR A 237 4.60 30.91 -3.57
CA THR A 237 3.96 29.65 -3.14
C THR A 237 3.54 29.79 -1.67
N PRO A 238 2.30 29.45 -1.28
CA PRO A 238 1.82 29.54 0.09
C PRO A 238 2.42 28.39 0.91
N ARG A 239 3.66 28.55 1.37
CA ARG A 239 4.32 27.54 2.20
C ARG A 239 4.02 27.72 3.67
N ASP A 240 3.98 28.97 4.11
CA ASP A 240 3.90 29.26 5.54
C ASP A 240 2.48 29.05 6.08
N GLY A 241 1.44 29.31 5.26
CA GLY A 241 0.05 29.07 5.64
C GLY A 241 -0.27 27.60 5.92
N ALA A 242 0.36 26.69 5.17
CA ALA A 242 0.21 25.26 5.38
C ALA A 242 0.81 24.82 6.72
N ILE A 243 1.90 25.45 7.19
CA ILE A 243 2.59 25.09 8.44
C ILE A 243 1.70 25.34 9.66
N GLU A 244 0.99 26.48 9.70
CA GLU A 244 0.11 26.81 10.83
C GLU A 244 -1.16 25.93 10.84
N LEU A 245 -1.77 25.69 9.68
CA LEU A 245 -2.95 24.84 9.54
C LEU A 245 -2.67 23.35 9.78
N VAL A 246 -1.44 22.89 9.55
CA VAL A 246 -1.00 21.54 9.93
C VAL A 246 -0.89 21.43 11.46
N GLY A 247 -0.36 22.46 12.13
CA GLY A 247 -0.09 22.44 13.56
C GLY A 247 -1.29 22.75 14.47
N LYS A 248 -2.40 23.26 13.93
CA LYS A 248 -3.57 23.70 14.72
C LYS A 248 -4.91 23.29 14.07
N PRO A 249 -5.97 23.13 14.88
CA PRO A 249 -7.34 23.03 14.37
C PRO A 249 -7.73 24.27 13.55
N VAL A 250 -8.55 24.09 12.50
CA VAL A 250 -8.90 25.16 11.56
C VAL A 250 -9.55 26.37 12.26
N HIS A 251 -10.43 26.14 13.23
CA HIS A 251 -11.07 27.21 14.01
C HIS A 251 -10.09 28.08 14.83
N GLN A 252 -8.88 27.59 15.12
CA GLN A 252 -7.84 28.39 15.80
C GLN A 252 -7.02 29.22 14.80
N CYS A 253 -7.23 29.02 13.50
CA CYS A 253 -6.57 29.70 12.41
C CYS A 253 -7.46 30.75 11.73
N ASP A 254 -8.63 31.07 12.31
CA ASP A 254 -9.60 32.05 11.74
C ASP A 254 -8.97 33.39 11.35
N ALA A 255 -7.98 33.84 12.12
CA ALA A 255 -7.26 35.08 11.83
C ALA A 255 -6.55 35.07 10.46
N MET A 256 -6.15 33.89 9.95
CA MET A 256 -5.49 33.73 8.66
C MET A 256 -6.42 33.99 7.47
N PHE A 257 -7.73 33.78 7.66
CA PHE A 257 -8.76 33.98 6.62
C PHE A 257 -9.35 35.39 6.65
N ARG A 258 -8.67 36.33 7.31
CA ARG A 258 -9.07 37.74 7.39
C ARG A 258 -8.08 38.62 6.64
N VAL A 259 -8.57 39.69 6.01
CA VAL A 259 -7.70 40.69 5.36
C VAL A 259 -6.72 41.33 6.35
N THR A 260 -7.09 41.37 7.64
CA THR A 260 -6.23 41.85 8.72
C THR A 260 -4.98 41.01 8.94
N SER A 261 -4.95 39.74 8.52
CA SER A 261 -3.73 38.92 8.53
C SER A 261 -2.60 39.55 7.72
N LEU A 262 -2.94 40.37 6.71
CA LEU A 262 -1.99 41.07 5.85
C LEU A 262 -1.45 42.36 6.50
N THR A 263 -1.99 42.78 7.64
CA THR A 263 -1.56 44.01 8.33
C THR A 263 -0.20 43.80 9.00
N GLY A 264 0.74 44.71 8.74
CA GLY A 264 2.09 44.63 9.31
C GLY A 264 3.11 43.81 8.52
N MET A 265 2.70 43.13 7.44
CA MET A 265 3.59 42.57 6.43
C MET A 265 4.08 43.75 5.57
N ARG A 266 5.35 44.14 5.72
CA ARG A 266 5.83 45.40 5.14
C ARG A 266 6.04 45.23 3.63
N ARG A 267 5.76 46.30 2.90
CA ARG A 267 6.21 46.55 1.53
C ARG A 267 7.75 46.43 1.49
N GLY A 268 8.26 45.22 1.25
CA GLY A 268 9.69 44.89 1.35
C GLY A 268 10.01 43.48 1.86
N ASP A 269 9.05 42.76 2.45
CA ASP A 269 9.21 41.33 2.71
C ASP A 269 9.24 40.62 1.34
N LEU A 270 10.38 40.02 0.96
CA LEU A 270 10.63 39.46 -0.38
C LEU A 270 9.65 38.33 -0.80
N GLU A 271 8.75 37.92 0.09
CA GLU A 271 7.97 36.69 0.01
C GLU A 271 6.49 36.89 -0.32
N LEU A 272 5.98 38.12 -0.42
CA LEU A 272 4.58 38.39 -0.79
C LEU A 272 4.45 39.43 -1.90
N CYS A 273 3.53 39.19 -2.84
CA CYS A 273 3.29 40.09 -3.96
C CYS A 273 2.55 41.36 -3.49
N ASN A 274 3.25 42.49 -3.51
CA ASN A 274 2.68 43.80 -3.17
C ASN A 274 1.39 44.12 -3.96
N ALA A 275 1.27 43.67 -5.23
CA ALA A 275 0.07 43.88 -6.02
C ALA A 275 -1.11 43.05 -5.49
N CYS A 276 -0.89 41.79 -5.10
CA CYS A 276 -1.94 40.94 -4.52
C CYS A 276 -2.40 41.48 -3.16
N VAL A 277 -1.46 41.91 -2.32
CA VAL A 277 -1.77 42.55 -1.03
C VAL A 277 -2.58 43.82 -1.24
N THR A 278 -2.18 44.67 -2.18
CA THR A 278 -2.91 45.91 -2.51
C THR A 278 -4.32 45.60 -3.00
N SER A 279 -4.48 44.66 -3.94
CA SER A 279 -5.81 44.26 -4.43
C SER A 279 -6.69 43.63 -3.34
N ALA A 280 -6.11 42.90 -2.40
CA ALA A 280 -6.83 42.36 -1.24
C ALA A 280 -7.36 43.48 -0.32
N PHE A 281 -6.60 44.56 -0.11
CA PHE A 281 -7.07 45.72 0.65
C PHE A 281 -8.07 46.59 -0.13
N GLU A 282 -7.90 46.73 -1.45
CA GLU A 282 -8.82 47.49 -2.32
C GLU A 282 -10.21 46.87 -2.42
N ASP A 283 -10.30 45.53 -2.46
CA ASP A 283 -11.56 44.77 -2.53
C ASP A 283 -11.64 43.76 -1.36
N TYR A 284 -11.49 44.26 -0.14
CA TYR A 284 -11.51 43.43 1.06
C TYR A 284 -12.80 42.59 1.23
N PRO A 285 -14.02 43.04 0.87
CA PRO A 285 -15.22 42.22 1.03
C PRO A 285 -15.25 41.01 0.10
N ARG A 286 -14.59 41.11 -1.06
CA ARG A 286 -14.42 39.98 -1.96
C ARG A 286 -13.32 39.04 -1.46
N PHE A 287 -12.22 39.59 -0.93
CA PHE A 287 -11.15 38.79 -0.33
C PHE A 287 -11.65 37.95 0.83
N GLU A 288 -12.41 38.54 1.75
CA GLU A 288 -12.95 37.81 2.90
C GLU A 288 -13.91 36.70 2.49
N ARG A 289 -14.78 36.93 1.50
CA ARG A 289 -15.64 35.88 0.94
C ARG A 289 -14.83 34.73 0.37
N TRP A 290 -13.84 35.04 -0.47
CA TRP A 290 -12.96 34.03 -1.03
C TRP A 290 -12.19 33.26 0.06
N ALA A 291 -11.68 33.94 1.08
CA ALA A 291 -10.94 33.30 2.17
C ALA A 291 -11.85 32.38 3.00
N GLU A 292 -13.09 32.78 3.26
CA GLU A 292 -14.09 31.94 3.92
C GLU A 292 -14.45 30.72 3.05
N ASP A 293 -14.63 30.90 1.74
CA ASP A 293 -14.89 29.78 0.82
C ASP A 293 -13.73 28.77 0.87
N VAL A 294 -12.47 29.22 0.88
CA VAL A 294 -11.30 28.34 1.04
C VAL A 294 -11.33 27.63 2.40
N LYS A 295 -11.68 28.34 3.47
CA LYS A 295 -11.80 27.74 4.80
C LYS A 295 -12.86 26.63 4.81
N CYS A 296 -14.04 26.86 4.22
CA CYS A 296 -15.07 25.84 4.10
C CYS A 296 -14.58 24.62 3.32
N ILE A 297 -13.89 24.80 2.19
CA ILE A 297 -13.31 23.68 1.43
C ILE A 297 -12.29 22.90 2.28
N ILE A 298 -11.45 23.60 3.05
CA ILE A 298 -10.49 22.96 3.97
C ILE A 298 -11.24 22.13 5.00
N GLU A 299 -12.27 22.66 5.64
CA GLU A 299 -13.05 21.95 6.65
C GLU A 299 -13.74 20.72 6.06
N GLU A 300 -14.40 20.86 4.91
CA GLU A 300 -15.08 19.77 4.19
C GLU A 300 -14.11 18.64 3.79
N GLU A 301 -12.94 18.97 3.24
CA GLU A 301 -11.97 17.96 2.81
C GLU A 301 -11.28 17.28 4.00
N LEU A 302 -11.12 17.98 5.12
CA LEU A 302 -10.54 17.39 6.34
C LEU A 302 -11.48 16.43 7.05
N GLU A 303 -12.79 16.48 6.81
CA GLU A 303 -13.75 15.47 7.31
C GLU A 303 -13.40 14.06 6.79
N ALA A 304 -12.74 13.94 5.63
CA ALA A 304 -12.27 12.65 5.12
C ALA A 304 -11.28 11.96 6.09
N LEU A 305 -10.64 12.70 7.00
CA LEU A 305 -9.71 12.14 7.99
C LEU A 305 -10.43 11.46 9.17
N VAL A 306 -11.72 11.71 9.38
CA VAL A 306 -12.48 11.15 10.51
C VAL A 306 -12.42 9.63 10.53
N VAL A 307 -12.49 9.00 9.34
CA VAL A 307 -12.38 7.54 9.23
C VAL A 307 -11.03 7.01 9.72
N LEU A 308 -9.94 7.76 9.50
CA LEU A 308 -8.61 7.36 9.96
C LEU A 308 -8.47 7.48 11.48
N TYR A 309 -9.12 8.47 12.10
CA TYR A 309 -9.14 8.60 13.56
C TYR A 309 -9.96 7.50 14.24
N SER A 310 -10.81 6.79 13.49
CA SER A 310 -11.66 5.70 13.99
C SER A 310 -11.11 4.28 13.72
N LEU A 311 -9.96 4.16 13.06
CA LEU A 311 -9.25 2.89 12.87
C LEU A 311 -8.70 2.33 14.19
#